data_AF-A0A919L618-F1
#
_entry.id   AF-A0A919L618-F1
#
_cell.length_a   1.000
_cell.length_b   1.000
_cell.length_c   1.000
_cell.angle_alpha   90.00
_cell.angle_beta   90.00
_cell.angle_gamma   90.00
#
_symmetry.space_group_name_H-M   'P 1'
#
loop_
_entity.id
_entity.type
_entity.pdbx_description
1 polymer ?
#
loop_
_entity_poly.entity_id
_entity_poly.type
_entity_poly.pdbx_seq_one_letter_code
_entity_poly.pdbx_strand_id
1 'polypeptide(L)'
;MKPRHDQDRPDRREPSELSEAFHRQVTPLPPPPGSFDEIRGRARARRRGRVLWAGIAAAGCVAAGAVALNMTDDSAPSTVAVSPDGTAASRPAAGHTGRTEAGHPEEGSPKAATGAPQEPPPATREQTGSAPPGTHEQAAQAPAICRTADLSITLGAGEGAAGSQYRPLRVTNDADTPCSLFGFPGVSMVDAQGHQLGKPADRDGAQARGRVVMKPGQREQVTLRVIDAGVYSGGTCHVAGAAGIRVYPPGQKASVVVPVKGLRGCTSSDATTLTVTSYGVH
;
A
#
# COMPACT_ATOMS: atom_id res chain seq x y z
N MET A 1 -37.07 -71.16 -12.80
CA MET A 1 -37.15 -71.27 -11.32
C MET A 1 -35.86 -70.72 -10.71
N LYS A 2 -35.99 -70.11 -9.54
CA LYS A 2 -35.16 -69.07 -8.90
C LYS A 2 -33.86 -69.60 -8.26
N PRO A 3 -32.72 -68.86 -8.29
CA PRO A 3 -31.68 -69.07 -7.31
C PRO A 3 -31.79 -68.06 -6.14
N ARG A 4 -31.82 -68.70 -4.98
CA ARG A 4 -31.45 -68.35 -3.59
C ARG A 4 -31.03 -66.91 -3.26
N HIS A 5 -31.71 -66.42 -2.22
CA HIS A 5 -31.24 -65.40 -1.29
C HIS A 5 -29.87 -65.79 -0.72
N ASP A 6 -28.93 -64.85 -0.80
CA ASP A 6 -27.78 -64.78 0.08
C ASP A 6 -27.91 -63.46 0.85
N GLN A 7 -28.48 -63.55 2.06
CA GLN A 7 -28.43 -62.51 3.08
C GLN A 7 -27.26 -62.87 3.98
N ASP A 8 -26.08 -62.32 3.69
CA ASP A 8 -25.03 -62.20 4.69
C ASP A 8 -24.12 -61.01 4.33
N ARG A 9 -24.40 -59.85 4.92
CA ARG A 9 -23.43 -58.76 5.00
C ARG A 9 -23.50 -58.16 6.40
N PRO A 10 -22.45 -58.36 7.23
CA PRO A 10 -22.44 -57.84 8.57
C PRO A 10 -22.29 -56.30 8.57
N ASP A 11 -23.02 -55.73 9.50
CA ASP A 11 -23.05 -54.38 10.05
C ASP A 11 -21.85 -53.46 9.70
N ARG A 12 -22.14 -52.34 9.01
CA ARG A 12 -21.29 -51.14 9.01
C ARG A 12 -22.11 -49.96 9.54
N ARG A 13 -22.57 -50.04 10.79
CA ARG A 13 -22.80 -48.86 11.62
C ARG A 13 -21.46 -48.39 12.18
N GLU A 14 -20.81 -47.44 11.52
CA GLU A 14 -19.83 -46.54 12.16
C GLU A 14 -19.77 -45.21 11.39
N PRO A 15 -20.67 -44.25 11.68
CA PRO A 15 -20.38 -42.83 11.53
C PRO A 15 -20.45 -42.05 12.85
N SER A 16 -20.61 -42.73 14.00
CA SER A 16 -20.97 -42.09 15.27
C SER A 16 -19.79 -41.43 16.00
N GLU A 17 -18.60 -42.03 15.96
CA GLU A 17 -17.42 -41.57 16.71
C GLU A 17 -16.90 -40.19 16.28
N LEU A 18 -16.96 -39.88 14.97
CA LEU A 18 -16.48 -38.59 14.47
C LEU A 18 -17.43 -37.44 14.80
N SER A 19 -18.74 -37.68 14.81
CA SER A 19 -19.73 -36.65 15.15
C SER A 19 -19.74 -36.34 16.65
N GLU A 20 -19.50 -37.34 17.50
CA GLU A 20 -19.40 -37.17 18.95
C GLU A 20 -18.16 -36.37 19.37
N ALA A 21 -17.04 -36.53 18.64
CA ALA A 21 -15.83 -35.74 18.87
C ALA A 21 -16.03 -34.23 18.61
N PHE A 22 -16.87 -33.85 17.65
CA PHE A 22 -17.20 -32.45 17.35
C PHE A 22 -18.32 -31.86 18.21
N HIS A 23 -18.97 -32.67 19.07
CA HIS A 23 -19.98 -32.21 20.04
C HIS A 23 -19.49 -32.20 21.48
N ARG A 24 -18.20 -32.45 21.70
CA ARG A 24 -17.58 -32.26 23.02
C ARG A 24 -17.66 -30.77 23.38
N GLN A 25 -18.65 -30.43 24.20
CA GLN A 25 -18.85 -29.07 24.70
C GLN A 25 -17.58 -28.63 25.42
N VAL A 26 -16.87 -27.68 24.83
CA VAL A 26 -15.74 -27.02 25.48
C VAL A 26 -16.32 -26.11 26.55
N THR A 27 -16.29 -26.56 27.81
CA THR A 27 -16.60 -25.69 28.95
C THR A 27 -15.48 -24.66 29.07
N PRO A 28 -15.75 -23.36 28.84
CA PRO A 28 -14.73 -22.33 29.01
C PRO A 28 -14.31 -22.30 30.47
N LEU A 29 -13.00 -22.34 30.73
CA LEU A 29 -12.48 -22.13 32.08
C LEU A 29 -12.89 -20.73 32.57
N PRO A 30 -13.27 -20.59 33.84
CA PRO A 30 -13.55 -19.27 34.41
C PRO A 30 -12.29 -18.40 34.27
N PRO A 31 -12.42 -17.16 33.80
CA PRO A 31 -11.27 -16.28 33.66
C PRO A 31 -10.65 -16.02 35.04
N PRO A 32 -9.32 -15.88 35.12
CA PRO A 32 -8.65 -15.59 36.38
C PRO A 32 -9.15 -14.27 36.96
N PRO A 33 -9.25 -14.16 38.30
CA PRO A 33 -9.72 -12.94 38.97
C PRO A 33 -8.84 -11.74 38.57
N GLY A 34 -9.48 -10.60 38.27
CA GLY A 34 -8.81 -9.34 37.93
C GLY A 34 -8.66 -9.02 36.42
N SER A 35 -8.91 -9.98 35.53
CA SER A 35 -8.79 -9.80 34.06
C SER A 35 -9.69 -8.69 33.49
N PHE A 36 -10.87 -8.46 34.08
CA PHE A 36 -11.79 -7.39 33.67
C PHE A 36 -11.55 -6.06 34.39
N ASP A 37 -10.82 -6.04 35.49
CA ASP A 37 -10.52 -4.82 36.24
C ASP A 37 -9.48 -3.96 35.51
N GLU A 38 -8.51 -4.59 34.84
CA GLU A 38 -7.53 -3.88 34.01
C GLU A 38 -8.20 -3.20 32.80
N ILE A 39 -9.17 -3.86 32.16
CA ILE A 39 -9.93 -3.31 31.02
C ILE A 39 -10.83 -2.16 31.49
N ARG A 40 -11.52 -2.32 32.64
CA ARG A 40 -12.35 -1.25 33.23
C ARG A 40 -11.53 -0.05 33.71
N GLY A 41 -10.31 -0.26 34.20
CA GLY A 41 -9.38 0.81 34.58
C GLY A 41 -8.99 1.69 33.40
N ARG A 42 -8.62 1.08 32.26
CA ARG A 42 -8.27 1.80 31.02
C ARG A 42 -9.47 2.57 30.44
N ALA A 43 -10.69 2.05 30.57
CA ALA A 43 -11.91 2.74 30.14
C ALA A 43 -12.29 3.93 31.05
N ARG A 44 -12.06 3.85 32.37
CA ARG A 44 -12.31 4.95 33.32
C ARG A 44 -11.30 6.10 33.16
N ALA A 45 -10.03 5.80 32.85
CA ALA A 45 -9.01 6.82 32.58
C ALA A 45 -9.34 7.69 31.34
N ARG A 46 -9.88 7.09 30.27
CA ARG A 46 -10.24 7.81 29.04
C ARG A 46 -11.43 8.77 29.19
N ARG A 47 -12.36 8.50 30.12
CA ARG A 47 -13.49 9.42 30.41
C ARG A 47 -13.06 10.62 31.27
N ARG A 48 -12.08 10.45 32.16
CA ARG A 48 -11.54 11.55 32.97
C ARG A 48 -10.67 12.52 32.16
N GLY A 49 -10.04 12.06 31.07
CA GLY A 49 -9.27 12.92 30.16
C GLY A 49 -10.09 13.80 29.20
N ARG A 50 -11.40 13.53 29.02
CA ARG A 50 -12.29 14.30 28.12
C ARG A 50 -13.11 15.40 28.81
N VAL A 51 -12.97 15.58 30.14
CA VAL A 51 -13.71 16.61 30.91
C VAL A 51 -12.82 17.82 31.30
N LEU A 52 -11.53 17.81 30.97
CA LEU A 52 -10.59 18.90 31.26
C LEU A 52 -10.23 19.81 30.06
N TRP A 53 -10.88 19.65 28.90
CA TRP A 53 -10.73 20.53 27.72
C TRP A 53 -12.08 21.00 27.14
N ALA A 54 -13.11 21.14 27.99
CA ALA A 54 -14.39 21.74 27.63
C ALA A 54 -14.86 22.77 28.69
N GLY A 55 -13.91 23.43 29.36
CA GLY A 55 -14.15 24.42 30.42
C GLY A 55 -13.61 25.83 30.12
N ILE A 56 -13.19 26.12 28.88
CA ILE A 56 -12.73 27.45 28.45
C ILE A 56 -13.33 27.77 27.07
N ALA A 57 -14.65 27.87 26.98
CA ALA A 57 -15.36 28.47 25.82
C ALA A 57 -16.83 28.80 26.12
N ALA A 58 -17.18 29.17 27.36
CA ALA A 58 -18.55 29.57 27.72
C ALA A 58 -18.53 30.61 28.85
N ALA A 59 -17.86 31.75 28.63
CA ALA A 59 -18.00 32.95 29.45
C ALA A 59 -17.58 34.18 28.63
N GLY A 60 -18.46 34.62 27.73
CA GLY A 60 -18.24 35.86 26.98
C GLY A 60 -19.37 36.09 25.96
N CYS A 61 -20.08 37.21 26.15
CA CYS A 61 -21.13 37.80 25.30
C CYS A 61 -22.58 37.45 25.65
N VAL A 62 -23.05 37.99 26.79
CA VAL A 62 -24.42 38.46 26.96
C VAL A 62 -24.43 39.98 26.73
N ALA A 63 -25.22 40.42 25.75
CA ALA A 63 -25.63 41.78 25.35
C ALA A 63 -25.43 41.92 23.84
N ALA A 64 -26.37 42.28 22.96
CA ALA A 64 -27.73 42.78 23.03
C ALA A 64 -28.41 42.30 21.72
N GLY A 65 -29.71 42.07 21.60
CA GLY A 65 -30.80 43.03 21.72
C GLY A 65 -31.93 42.51 20.82
N ALA A 66 -33.15 42.55 21.33
CA ALA A 66 -34.35 42.06 20.68
C ALA A 66 -34.86 43.05 19.61
N VAL A 67 -35.25 42.55 18.43
CA VAL A 67 -36.35 43.10 17.61
C VAL A 67 -37.05 41.92 16.92
N ALA A 68 -38.37 41.88 17.06
CA ALA A 68 -39.27 40.90 16.45
C ALA A 68 -39.86 41.43 15.12
N LEU A 69 -40.48 40.48 14.38
CA LEU A 69 -41.51 40.59 13.33
C LEU A 69 -41.05 40.59 11.86
N ASN A 70 -41.46 39.51 11.15
CA ASN A 70 -42.35 39.49 9.97
C ASN A 70 -41.92 38.65 8.74
N MET A 71 -42.87 37.76 8.36
CA MET A 71 -43.35 37.42 7.01
C MET A 71 -42.56 36.41 6.14
N THR A 72 -43.17 35.21 6.02
CA THR A 72 -43.45 34.39 4.80
C THR A 72 -42.40 34.29 3.68
N ASP A 73 -42.02 33.06 3.29
CA ASP A 73 -42.57 32.48 2.05
C ASP A 73 -42.42 30.96 1.99
N ASP A 74 -43.38 30.36 1.28
CA ASP A 74 -43.70 28.96 1.04
C ASP A 74 -42.77 28.32 -0.01
N SER A 75 -42.40 27.04 0.18
CA SER A 75 -42.21 26.06 -0.92
C SER A 75 -41.72 24.72 -0.36
N ALA A 76 -42.64 23.76 -0.28
CA ALA A 76 -42.35 22.33 -0.21
C ALA A 76 -42.50 21.69 -1.63
N PRO A 77 -42.50 20.37 -1.79
CA PRO A 77 -41.32 19.50 -1.90
C PRO A 77 -41.36 18.69 -3.21
N SER A 78 -40.35 17.84 -3.48
CA SER A 78 -40.57 16.62 -4.26
C SER A 78 -39.50 15.57 -3.98
N THR A 79 -39.90 14.56 -3.23
CA THR A 79 -39.28 13.24 -3.12
C THR A 79 -39.57 12.42 -4.36
N VAL A 80 -38.57 11.71 -4.89
CA VAL A 80 -38.83 10.53 -5.73
C VAL A 80 -37.84 9.45 -5.33
N ALA A 81 -38.39 8.38 -4.76
CA ALA A 81 -37.72 7.10 -4.52
C ALA A 81 -37.98 6.20 -5.73
N VAL A 82 -36.96 5.53 -6.25
CA VAL A 82 -37.12 4.31 -7.05
C VAL A 82 -35.88 3.41 -6.86
N SER A 83 -36.09 2.19 -6.36
CA SER A 83 -35.31 0.99 -6.70
C SER A 83 -36.23 0.09 -7.54
N PRO A 84 -35.70 -0.75 -8.44
CA PRO A 84 -35.59 -2.17 -8.08
C PRO A 84 -34.41 -2.95 -8.74
N ASP A 85 -34.30 -4.20 -8.27
CA ASP A 85 -33.45 -5.35 -8.62
C ASP A 85 -33.09 -5.63 -10.09
N GLY A 86 -32.00 -6.40 -10.30
CA GLY A 86 -31.73 -7.08 -11.58
C GLY A 86 -30.40 -7.83 -11.68
N THR A 87 -30.48 -9.16 -11.71
CA THR A 87 -29.41 -10.18 -11.61
C THR A 87 -28.76 -10.57 -12.95
N ALA A 88 -27.50 -11.04 -12.89
CA ALA A 88 -26.79 -12.03 -13.72
C ALA A 88 -26.29 -11.77 -15.18
N ALA A 89 -24.96 -11.92 -15.31
CA ALA A 89 -24.18 -12.81 -16.20
C ALA A 89 -24.41 -12.90 -17.72
N SER A 90 -23.36 -12.64 -18.51
CA SER A 90 -22.63 -13.62 -19.37
C SER A 90 -21.96 -13.00 -20.62
N ARG A 91 -20.71 -13.40 -20.89
CA ARG A 91 -19.96 -13.38 -22.19
C ARG A 91 -20.49 -14.52 -23.10
N PRO A 92 -20.22 -14.63 -24.44
CA PRO A 92 -18.90 -14.49 -25.12
C PRO A 92 -18.92 -13.88 -26.58
N ALA A 93 -17.81 -13.31 -27.06
CA ALA A 93 -16.82 -13.79 -28.08
C ALA A 93 -17.26 -13.89 -29.57
N ALA A 94 -16.58 -13.10 -30.41
CA ALA A 94 -16.09 -13.39 -31.77
C ALA A 94 -15.25 -12.16 -32.18
N GLY A 95 -14.03 -12.19 -32.73
CA GLY A 95 -13.41 -13.17 -33.61
C GLY A 95 -12.92 -12.39 -34.84
N HIS A 96 -11.62 -12.09 -34.93
CA HIS A 96 -10.98 -11.77 -36.21
C HIS A 96 -9.55 -12.29 -36.18
N THR A 97 -9.41 -13.41 -36.86
CA THR A 97 -8.19 -14.07 -37.32
C THR A 97 -7.68 -13.41 -38.60
N GLY A 98 -6.36 -13.41 -38.81
CA GLY A 98 -5.71 -13.16 -40.11
C GLY A 98 -4.34 -12.49 -39.89
N ARG A 99 -3.24 -13.20 -39.63
CA ARG A 99 -2.44 -14.12 -40.47
C ARG A 99 -1.40 -13.39 -41.34
N THR A 100 -0.14 -13.53 -40.87
CA THR A 100 1.17 -13.68 -41.56
C THR A 100 1.53 -12.82 -42.77
N GLU A 101 2.72 -12.22 -42.72
CA GLU A 101 3.77 -12.51 -43.71
C GLU A 101 5.16 -12.21 -43.09
N ALA A 102 6.11 -13.10 -43.36
CA ALA A 102 7.51 -13.04 -42.94
C ALA A 102 8.34 -12.15 -43.87
N GLY A 103 9.43 -11.59 -43.34
CA GLY A 103 10.45 -10.90 -44.12
C GLY A 103 11.72 -10.64 -43.30
N HIS A 104 12.65 -11.59 -43.33
CA HIS A 104 14.09 -11.35 -43.16
C HIS A 104 14.63 -10.81 -44.49
N PRO A 105 15.67 -9.94 -44.48
CA PRO A 105 17.04 -10.47 -44.54
C PRO A 105 18.14 -9.66 -43.80
N GLU A 106 19.22 -10.41 -43.54
CA GLU A 106 20.65 -10.07 -43.57
C GLU A 106 21.27 -8.96 -42.70
N GLU A 107 21.97 -9.44 -41.66
CA GLU A 107 23.44 -9.42 -41.51
C GLU A 107 24.25 -8.44 -42.38
N GLY A 108 24.83 -7.43 -41.73
CA GLY A 108 25.84 -6.54 -42.30
C GLY A 108 26.71 -5.94 -41.20
N SER A 109 27.85 -6.57 -40.95
CA SER A 109 28.95 -6.03 -40.12
C SER A 109 29.58 -4.81 -40.81
N PRO A 110 30.08 -3.83 -40.03
CA PRO A 110 31.45 -3.41 -40.33
C PRO A 110 32.31 -3.18 -39.07
N LYS A 111 33.40 -3.94 -39.04
CA LYS A 111 34.82 -3.54 -38.91
C LYS A 111 35.16 -2.24 -38.15
N ALA A 112 36.00 -2.46 -37.13
CA ALA A 112 36.80 -1.50 -36.41
C ALA A 112 37.63 -0.53 -37.28
N ALA A 113 37.70 0.72 -36.85
CA ALA A 113 38.75 1.67 -37.24
C ALA A 113 39.33 2.33 -35.99
N THR A 114 40.57 1.95 -35.71
CA THR A 114 41.50 2.63 -34.80
C THR A 114 41.91 3.97 -35.41
N GLY A 115 41.70 5.06 -34.70
CA GLY A 115 42.18 6.40 -35.05
C GLY A 115 42.75 7.09 -33.81
N ALA A 116 44.04 7.36 -33.83
CA ALA A 116 44.81 8.03 -32.78
C ALA A 116 44.57 9.56 -32.75
N PRO A 117 45.04 10.27 -31.69
CA PRO A 117 44.56 11.61 -31.27
C PRO A 117 44.86 12.78 -32.21
N GLN A 118 43.91 13.71 -32.34
CA GLN A 118 44.17 15.04 -32.91
C GLN A 118 44.31 16.09 -31.79
N GLU A 119 45.43 16.79 -31.86
CA GLU A 119 45.88 17.91 -31.02
C GLU A 119 45.12 19.21 -31.38
N PRO A 120 44.80 20.08 -30.39
CA PRO A 120 43.99 21.29 -30.61
C PRO A 120 44.80 22.48 -31.16
N PRO A 121 44.22 23.33 -32.02
CA PRO A 121 44.81 24.62 -32.37
C PRO A 121 44.59 25.68 -31.25
N PRO A 122 45.51 26.65 -31.08
CA PRO A 122 45.47 27.63 -30.00
C PRO A 122 44.65 28.90 -30.35
N ALA A 123 44.07 29.46 -29.28
CA ALA A 123 43.77 30.86 -28.98
C ALA A 123 43.03 31.76 -30.00
N THR A 124 41.83 32.19 -29.61
CA THR A 124 41.43 33.61 -29.72
C THR A 124 40.89 34.06 -28.36
N ARG A 125 41.53 35.09 -27.80
CA ARG A 125 41.20 35.77 -26.56
C ARG A 125 40.63 37.13 -26.93
N GLU A 126 39.35 37.35 -26.65
CA GLU A 126 38.61 38.63 -26.59
C GLU A 126 37.12 38.20 -26.57
N GLN A 127 36.32 38.52 -25.56
CA GLN A 127 35.85 39.86 -25.26
C GLN A 127 35.63 40.05 -23.76
N THR A 128 36.21 41.12 -23.21
CA THR A 128 35.79 41.69 -21.93
C THR A 128 34.53 42.50 -22.19
N GLY A 129 33.37 41.86 -22.04
CA GLY A 129 32.10 42.55 -21.87
C GLY A 129 31.83 42.71 -20.38
N SER A 130 32.11 43.89 -19.83
CA SER A 130 31.58 44.29 -18.52
C SER A 130 30.06 44.42 -18.64
N ALA A 131 29.35 43.32 -18.34
CA ALA A 131 27.94 43.39 -18.02
C ALA A 131 27.78 43.92 -16.59
N PRO A 132 26.82 44.83 -16.33
CA PRO A 132 26.53 45.26 -14.96
C PRO A 132 26.14 44.04 -14.10
N PRO A 133 26.36 44.07 -12.78
CA PRO A 133 25.90 43.01 -11.89
C PRO A 133 24.38 42.98 -11.93
N GLY A 134 23.84 42.17 -12.83
CA GLY A 134 22.46 41.75 -12.78
C GLY A 134 22.31 40.96 -11.49
N THR A 135 21.44 41.43 -10.60
CA THR A 135 20.93 40.62 -9.51
C THR A 135 20.31 39.39 -10.17
N HIS A 136 21.07 38.31 -10.27
CA HIS A 136 20.54 37.02 -10.66
C HIS A 136 19.59 36.64 -9.53
N GLU A 137 18.32 36.92 -9.74
CA GLU A 137 17.25 36.30 -8.97
C GLU A 137 17.40 34.80 -9.25
N GLN A 138 18.11 34.13 -8.33
CA GLN A 138 18.48 32.74 -8.44
C GLN A 138 17.17 31.97 -8.59
N ALA A 139 16.85 31.56 -9.83
CA ALA A 139 15.69 30.76 -10.10
C ALA A 139 15.72 29.58 -9.12
N ALA A 140 14.72 29.49 -8.26
CA ALA A 140 14.68 28.49 -7.20
C ALA A 140 14.81 27.11 -7.85
N GLN A 141 15.96 26.46 -7.63
CA GLN A 141 16.20 25.13 -8.17
C GLN A 141 15.18 24.17 -7.57
N ALA A 142 14.59 23.31 -8.42
CA ALA A 142 13.68 22.29 -7.93
C ALA A 142 14.41 21.41 -6.88
N PRO A 143 13.75 21.04 -5.77
CA PRO A 143 14.40 20.22 -4.74
C PRO A 143 14.96 18.93 -5.33
N ALA A 144 16.17 18.55 -4.89
CA ALA A 144 16.78 17.28 -5.26
C ALA A 144 15.87 16.09 -4.86
N ILE A 145 16.09 14.92 -5.48
CA ILE A 145 15.41 13.70 -5.05
C ILE A 145 15.89 13.31 -3.65
N CYS A 146 14.98 12.81 -2.80
CA CYS A 146 15.38 12.33 -1.48
C CYS A 146 16.33 11.13 -1.61
N ARG A 147 17.51 11.22 -0.99
CA ARG A 147 18.45 10.10 -0.94
C ARG A 147 18.02 9.13 0.13
N THR A 148 18.23 7.84 -0.10
CA THR A 148 17.84 6.80 0.87
C THR A 148 18.53 6.97 2.23
N ALA A 149 19.77 7.46 2.26
CA ALA A 149 20.52 7.70 3.49
C ALA A 149 19.97 8.85 4.35
N ASP A 150 19.17 9.73 3.74
CA ASP A 150 18.56 10.90 4.41
C ASP A 150 17.12 10.62 4.85
N LEU A 151 16.66 9.37 4.73
CA LEU A 151 15.27 8.98 5.00
C LEU A 151 15.20 7.91 6.09
N SER A 152 14.38 8.15 7.11
CA SER A 152 13.88 7.07 7.98
C SER A 152 12.59 6.50 7.40
N ILE A 153 12.55 5.17 7.29
CA ILE A 153 11.42 4.43 6.75
C ILE A 153 10.88 3.48 7.82
N THR A 154 9.58 3.57 8.08
CA THR A 154 8.90 2.73 9.08
C THR A 154 7.61 2.17 8.53
N LEU A 155 7.20 1.00 9.03
CA LEU A 155 5.95 0.37 8.65
C LEU A 155 5.01 0.37 9.86
N GLY A 156 3.92 1.12 9.78
CA GLY A 156 2.93 1.22 10.85
C GLY A 156 2.09 -0.05 11.01
N ALA A 157 1.23 -0.05 12.03
CA ALA A 157 0.30 -1.15 12.30
C ALA A 157 -0.59 -1.42 11.07
N GLY A 158 -0.92 -2.69 10.86
CA GLY A 158 -1.79 -3.10 9.78
C GLY A 158 -3.26 -3.06 10.15
N GLU A 159 -4.08 -2.74 9.17
CA GLU A 159 -5.53 -2.84 9.20
C GLU A 159 -5.94 -4.03 8.35
N GLY A 160 -6.62 -4.99 8.97
CA GLY A 160 -7.06 -6.22 8.31
C GLY A 160 -8.18 -5.98 7.29
N ALA A 161 -8.12 -6.72 6.20
CA ALA A 161 -9.13 -6.82 5.16
C ALA A 161 -9.31 -8.30 4.77
N ALA A 162 -10.26 -8.59 3.86
CA ALA A 162 -10.44 -9.96 3.37
C ALA A 162 -9.16 -10.46 2.67
N GLY A 163 -8.49 -11.44 3.28
CA GLY A 163 -7.26 -12.06 2.77
C GLY A 163 -6.08 -11.11 2.56
N SER A 164 -6.08 -9.95 3.22
CA SER A 164 -4.98 -8.97 3.12
C SER A 164 -4.95 -8.03 4.31
N GLN A 165 -3.87 -7.26 4.44
CA GLN A 165 -3.78 -6.12 5.35
C GLN A 165 -3.24 -4.89 4.65
N TYR A 166 -3.73 -3.72 5.04
CA TYR A 166 -3.21 -2.42 4.61
C TYR A 166 -2.31 -1.85 5.71
N ARG A 167 -1.10 -1.44 5.34
CA ARG A 167 -0.10 -0.91 6.28
C ARG A 167 0.43 0.43 5.79
N PRO A 168 0.47 1.47 6.63
CA PRO A 168 1.08 2.73 6.26
C PRO A 168 2.60 2.58 6.27
N LEU A 169 3.22 2.73 5.09
CA LEU A 169 4.66 2.83 4.94
C LEU A 169 5.03 4.31 4.99
N ARG A 170 5.65 4.73 6.10
CA ARG A 170 5.96 6.14 6.38
C ARG A 170 7.41 6.42 6.09
N VAL A 171 7.66 7.58 5.52
CA VAL A 171 8.99 8.12 5.23
C VAL A 171 9.12 9.48 5.89
N THR A 172 10.22 9.72 6.59
CA THR A 172 10.58 11.04 7.14
C THR A 172 11.83 11.54 6.44
N ASN A 173 11.87 12.82 6.07
CA ASN A 173 13.12 13.46 5.67
C ASN A 173 13.92 13.84 6.91
N ASP A 174 15.03 13.15 7.14
CA ASP A 174 15.92 13.37 8.29
C ASP A 174 17.08 14.31 7.95
N ALA A 175 17.20 14.79 6.71
CA ALA A 175 18.17 15.82 6.32
C ALA A 175 17.68 17.23 6.66
N ASP A 176 18.63 18.16 6.78
CA ASP A 176 18.39 19.58 7.04
C ASP A 176 17.97 20.37 5.79
N THR A 177 17.91 19.72 4.63
CA THR A 177 17.50 20.33 3.35
C THR A 177 16.22 19.72 2.80
N PRO A 178 15.35 20.50 2.12
CA PRO A 178 14.22 19.95 1.40
C PRO A 178 14.66 18.99 0.30
N CYS A 179 13.92 17.90 0.14
CA CYS A 179 14.08 16.96 -0.96
C CYS A 179 12.72 16.62 -1.55
N SER A 180 12.69 15.74 -2.54
CA SER A 180 11.44 15.38 -3.20
C SER A 180 11.27 13.89 -3.51
N LEU A 181 10.01 13.46 -3.44
CA LEU A 181 9.54 12.11 -3.76
C LEU A 181 8.55 12.21 -4.92
N PHE A 182 8.63 11.30 -5.89
CA PHE A 182 7.71 11.27 -7.01
C PHE A 182 7.41 9.84 -7.45
N GLY A 183 6.11 9.48 -7.50
CA GLY A 183 5.68 8.15 -7.92
C GLY A 183 5.63 7.16 -6.76
N PHE A 184 6.09 5.94 -7.00
CA PHE A 184 5.94 4.78 -6.12
C PHE A 184 7.30 4.36 -5.55
N PRO A 185 7.38 3.94 -4.27
CA PRO A 185 8.56 3.23 -3.81
C PRO A 185 8.61 1.83 -4.43
N GLY A 186 9.81 1.28 -4.58
CA GLY A 186 9.98 -0.15 -4.78
C GLY A 186 9.85 -0.86 -3.43
N VAL A 187 9.03 -1.90 -3.34
CA VAL A 187 8.90 -2.68 -2.09
C VAL A 187 8.97 -4.17 -2.41
N SER A 188 9.70 -4.93 -1.61
CA SER A 188 9.68 -6.39 -1.68
C SER A 188 9.78 -7.01 -0.30
N MET A 189 9.26 -8.23 -0.12
CA MET A 189 9.51 -9.01 1.09
C MET A 189 10.93 -9.59 1.04
N VAL A 190 11.57 -9.76 2.20
CA VAL A 190 12.88 -10.38 2.29
C VAL A 190 12.94 -11.44 3.38
N ASP A 191 13.79 -12.46 3.18
CA ASP A 191 14.12 -13.46 4.19
C ASP A 191 15.12 -12.92 5.23
N ALA A 192 15.55 -13.76 6.17
CA ALA A 192 16.48 -13.38 7.22
C ALA A 192 17.90 -13.06 6.72
N GLN A 193 18.24 -13.54 5.52
CA GLN A 193 19.51 -13.28 4.83
C GLN A 193 19.43 -12.01 3.96
N GLY A 194 18.23 -11.42 3.84
CA GLY A 194 17.97 -10.24 3.03
C GLY A 194 17.68 -10.57 1.56
N HIS A 195 17.59 -11.83 1.17
CA HIS A 195 17.17 -12.19 -0.18
C HIS A 195 15.70 -11.89 -0.38
N GLN A 196 15.35 -11.50 -1.59
CA GLN A 196 13.96 -11.23 -1.92
C GLN A 196 13.12 -12.50 -1.89
N LEU A 197 11.95 -12.40 -1.26
CA LEU A 197 10.91 -13.42 -1.27
C LEU A 197 9.83 -13.01 -2.27
N GLY A 198 9.66 -13.84 -3.30
CA GLY A 198 8.60 -13.70 -4.29
C GLY A 198 8.69 -12.44 -5.14
N LYS A 199 7.52 -12.08 -5.71
CA LYS A 199 7.35 -10.90 -6.57
C LYS A 199 7.47 -9.60 -5.76
N PRO A 200 8.14 -8.54 -6.28
CA PRO A 200 8.05 -7.21 -5.69
C PRO A 200 6.63 -6.63 -5.81
N ALA A 201 6.37 -5.54 -5.08
CA ALA A 201 5.08 -4.88 -5.06
C ALA A 201 4.66 -4.36 -6.44
N ASP A 202 3.43 -4.68 -6.84
CA ASP A 202 2.78 -4.03 -7.96
C ASP A 202 2.34 -2.62 -7.55
N ARG A 203 2.26 -1.71 -8.52
CA ARG A 203 1.79 -0.35 -8.28
C ARG A 203 0.26 -0.33 -8.23
N ASP A 204 -0.29 0.30 -7.21
CA ASP A 204 -1.73 0.42 -6.99
C ASP A 204 -2.22 1.86 -7.17
N GLY A 205 -3.30 2.02 -7.93
CA GLY A 205 -3.89 3.32 -8.23
C GLY A 205 -3.21 4.10 -9.38
N ALA A 206 -3.67 5.33 -9.58
CA ALA A 206 -3.19 6.20 -10.64
C ALA A 206 -1.75 6.69 -10.40
N GLN A 207 -1.08 7.09 -11.48
CA GLN A 207 0.22 7.75 -11.40
C GLN A 207 0.13 9.02 -10.53
N ALA A 208 1.20 9.28 -9.77
CA ALA A 208 1.27 10.46 -8.90
C ALA A 208 0.95 11.74 -9.70
N ARG A 209 0.06 12.57 -9.17
CA ARG A 209 -0.38 13.83 -9.79
C ARG A 209 0.68 14.94 -9.73
N GLY A 210 1.71 14.75 -8.90
CA GLY A 210 2.78 15.72 -8.71
C GLY A 210 3.89 15.18 -7.80
N ARG A 211 4.96 15.97 -7.71
CA ARG A 211 6.10 15.70 -6.84
C ARG A 211 5.77 16.17 -5.43
N VAL A 212 5.99 15.31 -4.44
CA VAL A 212 5.92 15.68 -3.02
C VAL A 212 7.24 16.30 -2.63
N VAL A 213 7.22 17.55 -2.17
CA VAL A 213 8.39 18.20 -1.57
C VAL A 213 8.36 17.95 -0.06
N MET A 214 9.43 17.32 0.43
CA MET A 214 9.64 16.92 1.81
C MET A 214 10.58 17.93 2.49
N LYS A 215 10.04 18.77 3.36
CA LYS A 215 10.84 19.64 4.25
C LYS A 215 11.59 18.80 5.31
N PRO A 216 12.64 19.33 5.94
CA PRO A 216 13.27 18.69 7.10
C PRO A 216 12.24 18.29 8.16
N GLY A 217 12.30 17.04 8.63
CA GLY A 217 11.37 16.44 9.59
C GLY A 217 9.96 16.17 9.06
N GLN A 218 9.65 16.53 7.81
CA GLN A 218 8.35 16.23 7.22
C GLN A 218 8.19 14.72 7.03
N ARG A 219 6.98 14.25 7.27
CA ARG A 219 6.58 12.86 7.04
C ARG A 219 5.57 12.78 5.92
N GLU A 220 5.72 11.74 5.12
CA GLU A 220 4.78 11.35 4.08
C GLU A 220 4.57 9.84 4.20
N GLN A 221 3.45 9.33 3.68
CA GLN A 221 3.18 7.90 3.70
C GLN A 221 2.61 7.40 2.37
N VAL A 222 2.79 6.11 2.13
CA VAL A 222 2.04 5.36 1.12
C VAL A 222 1.35 4.18 1.80
N THR A 223 0.35 3.63 1.14
CA THR A 223 -0.33 2.42 1.61
C THR A 223 0.32 1.21 0.96
N LEU A 224 0.86 0.31 1.79
CA LEU A 224 1.32 -1.01 1.39
C LEU A 224 0.20 -2.01 1.69
N ARG A 225 -0.35 -2.66 0.67
CA ARG A 225 -1.22 -3.81 0.84
C ARG A 225 -0.38 -5.09 0.83
N VAL A 226 -0.56 -5.91 1.85
CA VAL A 226 0.03 -7.25 1.96
C VAL A 226 -1.09 -8.26 1.83
N ILE A 227 -1.08 -9.03 0.74
CA ILE A 227 -2.04 -10.12 0.52
C ILE A 227 -1.56 -11.35 1.28
N ASP A 228 -2.46 -11.99 2.02
CA ASP A 228 -2.15 -13.21 2.74
C ASP A 228 -1.78 -14.31 1.76
N ALA A 229 -0.54 -14.81 1.88
CA ALA A 229 -0.03 -15.87 1.00
C ALA A 229 -0.90 -17.14 1.01
N GLY A 230 -1.66 -17.38 2.09
CA GLY A 230 -2.59 -18.51 2.21
C GLY A 230 -3.85 -18.41 1.34
N VAL A 231 -4.12 -17.26 0.70
CA VAL A 231 -5.22 -17.12 -0.27
C VAL A 231 -4.91 -17.85 -1.59
N TYR A 232 -3.64 -18.05 -1.89
CA TYR A 232 -3.20 -18.76 -3.09
C TYR A 232 -3.34 -20.28 -2.91
N SER A 233 -4.22 -20.90 -3.71
CA SER A 233 -4.51 -22.34 -3.67
C SER A 233 -3.70 -23.14 -4.71
N GLY A 234 -3.71 -24.48 -4.57
CA GLY A 234 -3.28 -25.39 -5.64
C GLY A 234 -1.78 -25.38 -5.94
N GLY A 235 -0.93 -25.05 -4.96
CA GLY A 235 0.53 -25.07 -5.13
C GLY A 235 1.10 -23.86 -5.90
N THR A 236 0.26 -22.90 -6.30
CA THR A 236 0.69 -21.64 -6.93
C THR A 236 1.59 -20.79 -6.01
N CYS A 237 1.52 -21.06 -4.71
CA CYS A 237 2.31 -20.37 -3.71
C CYS A 237 2.81 -21.33 -2.63
N HIS A 238 4.13 -21.38 -2.44
CA HIS A 238 4.71 -21.92 -1.22
C HIS A 238 4.90 -20.77 -0.22
N VAL A 239 4.20 -20.88 0.92
CA VAL A 239 4.23 -19.85 1.97
C VAL A 239 5.56 -19.92 2.72
N ALA A 240 6.23 -18.79 2.86
CA ALA A 240 7.47 -18.68 3.63
C ALA A 240 7.41 -17.50 4.62
N GLY A 241 8.19 -17.60 5.70
CA GLY A 241 8.37 -16.49 6.64
C GLY A 241 9.25 -15.40 6.02
N ALA A 242 8.82 -14.15 6.12
CA ALA A 242 9.63 -12.99 5.78
C ALA A 242 10.17 -12.34 7.06
N ALA A 243 11.42 -11.89 7.01
CA ALA A 243 12.04 -11.17 8.12
C ALA A 243 11.70 -9.67 8.09
N GLY A 244 11.31 -9.15 6.93
CA GLY A 244 10.95 -7.75 6.77
C GLY A 244 10.57 -7.38 5.34
N ILE A 245 10.49 -6.07 5.11
CA ILE A 245 10.30 -5.48 3.78
C ILE A 245 11.52 -4.66 3.40
N ARG A 246 11.99 -4.82 2.17
CA ARG A 246 12.98 -3.96 1.54
C ARG A 246 12.27 -2.85 0.81
N VAL A 247 12.69 -1.61 1.03
CA VAL A 247 12.08 -0.40 0.48
C VAL A 247 13.11 0.42 -0.26
N TYR A 248 12.81 0.75 -1.51
CA TYR A 248 13.57 1.65 -2.37
C TYR A 248 12.77 2.94 -2.54
N PRO A 249 13.25 4.09 -2.01
CA PRO A 249 12.64 5.38 -2.31
C PRO A 249 12.61 5.65 -3.84
N PRO A 250 11.67 6.46 -4.33
CA PRO A 250 11.56 6.74 -5.76
C PRO A 250 12.84 7.35 -6.33
N GLY A 251 13.30 6.80 -7.45
CA GLY A 251 14.54 7.25 -8.11
C GLY A 251 15.83 6.83 -7.40
N GLN A 252 15.75 5.97 -6.37
CA GLN A 252 16.91 5.46 -5.64
C GLN A 252 17.13 3.96 -5.91
N LYS A 253 18.40 3.56 -6.03
CA LYS A 253 18.82 2.14 -6.05
C LYS A 253 19.29 1.65 -4.68
N ALA A 254 19.52 2.55 -3.74
CA ALA A 254 19.73 2.18 -2.35
C ALA A 254 18.38 1.83 -1.71
N SER A 255 18.43 0.93 -0.71
CA SER A 255 17.24 0.46 -0.01
C SER A 255 17.44 0.40 1.49
N VAL A 256 16.34 0.49 2.23
CA VAL A 256 16.27 0.16 3.66
C VAL A 256 15.48 -1.13 3.84
N VAL A 257 15.94 -2.02 4.72
CA VAL A 257 15.14 -3.16 5.17
C VAL A 257 14.47 -2.78 6.49
N VAL A 258 13.14 -2.79 6.51
CA VAL A 258 12.33 -2.59 7.71
C VAL A 258 11.95 -3.96 8.27
N PRO A 259 12.44 -4.35 9.47
CA PRO A 259 12.09 -5.63 10.07
C PRO A 259 10.61 -5.71 10.42
N VAL A 260 9.99 -6.87 10.16
CA VAL A 260 8.58 -7.10 10.45
C VAL A 260 8.38 -8.51 10.99
N LYS A 261 7.94 -8.62 12.25
CA LYS A 261 7.64 -9.92 12.87
C LYS A 261 6.35 -10.51 12.33
N GLY A 262 6.34 -11.83 12.13
CA GLY A 262 5.15 -12.58 11.72
C GLY A 262 4.69 -12.33 10.28
N LEU A 263 5.51 -11.64 9.47
CA LEU A 263 5.22 -11.45 8.06
C LEU A 263 5.41 -12.78 7.31
N ARG A 264 4.43 -13.13 6.48
CA ARG A 264 4.49 -14.32 5.61
C ARG A 264 4.30 -13.89 4.18
N GLY A 265 5.12 -14.43 3.29
CA GLY A 265 5.07 -14.15 1.87
C GLY A 265 4.91 -15.42 1.05
N CYS A 266 4.91 -15.22 -0.26
CA CYS A 266 4.97 -16.28 -1.24
C CYS A 266 6.37 -16.38 -1.81
N THR A 267 6.90 -17.60 -2.02
CA THR A 267 8.19 -17.76 -2.72
C THR A 267 8.06 -17.68 -4.24
N SER A 268 6.85 -17.84 -4.79
CA SER A 268 6.58 -17.70 -6.22
C SER A 268 6.82 -16.26 -6.70
N SER A 269 7.49 -16.12 -7.84
CA SER A 269 7.67 -14.84 -8.53
C SER A 269 6.43 -14.35 -9.27
N ASP A 270 5.42 -15.21 -9.41
CA ASP A 270 4.23 -14.93 -10.23
C ASP A 270 3.03 -14.50 -9.39
N ALA A 271 3.06 -14.81 -8.09
CA ALA A 271 2.01 -14.44 -7.15
C ALA A 271 2.18 -13.00 -6.64
N THR A 272 1.25 -12.11 -6.97
CA THR A 272 1.21 -10.74 -6.44
C THR A 272 0.80 -10.75 -4.96
N THR A 273 1.77 -10.64 -4.05
CA THR A 273 1.49 -10.57 -2.61
C THR A 273 1.61 -9.18 -2.03
N LEU A 274 2.10 -8.22 -2.81
CA LEU A 274 2.30 -6.84 -2.39
C LEU A 274 1.74 -5.89 -3.44
N THR A 275 1.03 -4.86 -3.00
CA THR A 275 0.76 -3.68 -3.82
C THR A 275 1.07 -2.42 -3.04
N VAL A 276 1.46 -1.34 -3.72
CA VAL A 276 1.83 -0.08 -3.07
C VAL A 276 1.29 1.12 -3.83
N THR A 277 0.76 2.11 -3.11
CA THR A 277 0.30 3.37 -3.70
C THR A 277 1.46 4.33 -3.98
N SER A 278 1.19 5.39 -4.73
CA SER A 278 2.15 6.47 -4.92
C SER A 278 2.14 7.46 -3.75
N TYR A 279 3.20 8.26 -3.62
CA TYR A 279 3.25 9.41 -2.71
C TYR A 279 2.32 10.54 -3.20
N GLY A 280 1.75 11.34 -2.29
CA GLY A 280 0.95 12.51 -2.63
C GLY A 280 -0.47 12.19 -3.12
N VAL A 281 -1.08 11.12 -2.60
CA VAL A 281 -2.45 10.69 -2.94
C VAL A 281 -3.47 10.89 -1.80
N HIS A 282 -3.10 11.65 -0.77
CA HIS A 282 -3.93 11.91 0.42
C HIS A 282 -4.80 13.15 0.27
#